data_AF-A0A9P6WZH7-F1
#
_entry.id   AF-A0A9P6WZH7-F1
#
_cell.length_a   1.000
_cell.length_b   1.000
_cell.length_c   1.000
_cell.angle_alpha   90.00
_cell.angle_beta   90.00
_cell.angle_gamma   90.00
#
_symmetry.space_group_name_H-M   'P 1'
#
loop_
_entity.id
_entity.type
_entity.pdbx_description
1 polymer ?
#
loop_
_entity_poly.entity_id
_entity_poly.type
_entity_poly.pdbx_seq_one_letter_code
_entity_poly.pdbx_strand_id
1 'polypeptide(L)'
;MTRSISQDTQNDLRVLLESDLSYEEIADRLTLSKATVHQYCKKWNIQRPDNTGGRPQILTKTSKSIMKKMIILGRLKSAVEVFDYFKAIYPRLTYNTTLNALKSLGFKGRPKRKVPLLSAKHRKARLEWALAHSRKSTFGALMELNSIGVCLEAHYSLIM
;
A
#
# COMPACT_ATOMS: atom_id res chain seq x y z
N MET A 1 -24.58 0.99 44.28
CA MET A 1 -24.85 2.05 43.27
C MET A 1 -23.56 2.80 43.02
N THR A 2 -23.02 2.78 41.80
CA THR A 2 -21.86 3.60 41.45
C THR A 2 -22.31 5.05 41.34
N ARG A 3 -21.65 5.95 42.07
CA ARG A 3 -21.93 7.39 41.99
C ARG A 3 -21.43 7.90 40.64
N SER A 4 -22.29 8.58 39.89
CA SER A 4 -21.88 9.35 38.72
C SER A 4 -21.01 10.52 39.16
N ILE A 5 -20.00 10.87 38.35
CA ILE A 5 -19.23 12.10 38.54
C ILE A 5 -20.14 13.33 38.43
N SER A 6 -19.74 14.45 39.03
CA SER A 6 -20.52 15.69 39.02
C SER A 6 -20.79 16.17 37.59
N GLN A 7 -21.86 16.93 37.40
CA GLN A 7 -22.23 17.43 36.08
C GLN A 7 -21.19 18.39 35.51
N ASP A 8 -20.57 19.20 36.37
CA ASP A 8 -19.51 20.13 35.97
C ASP A 8 -18.29 19.38 35.45
N THR A 9 -17.84 18.34 36.17
CA THR A 9 -16.74 17.49 35.72
C THR A 9 -17.07 16.74 34.43
N GLN A 10 -18.34 16.40 34.17
CA GLN A 10 -18.75 15.82 32.87
C GLN A 10 -18.65 16.84 31.73
N ASN A 11 -19.02 18.09 31.97
CA ASN A 11 -18.93 19.15 30.96
C ASN A 11 -17.46 19.44 30.64
N ASP A 12 -16.60 19.57 31.65
CA ASP A 12 -15.16 19.76 31.47
C ASP A 12 -14.52 18.59 30.73
N LEU A 13 -14.91 17.36 31.07
CA LEU A 13 -14.46 16.15 30.38
C LEU A 13 -14.86 16.15 28.91
N ARG A 14 -16.06 16.61 28.57
CA ARG A 14 -16.52 16.70 27.18
C ARG A 14 -15.66 17.70 26.40
N VAL A 15 -15.40 18.87 26.95
CA VAL A 15 -14.52 19.89 26.33
C VAL A 15 -13.12 19.35 26.13
N LEU A 16 -12.54 18.67 27.13
CA LEU A 16 -11.21 18.09 27.02
C LEU A 16 -11.15 16.92 26.03
N LEU A 17 -12.22 16.13 25.88
CA LEU A 17 -12.29 15.05 24.90
C LEU A 17 -12.38 15.54 23.44
N GLU A 18 -12.81 16.78 23.21
CA GLU A 18 -12.77 17.42 21.89
C GLU A 18 -11.35 17.91 21.53
N SER A 19 -10.49 18.12 22.53
CA SER A 19 -9.08 18.48 22.32
C SER A 19 -8.19 17.26 22.05
N ASP A 20 -7.03 17.46 21.42
CA ASP A 20 -6.08 16.38 21.02
C ASP A 20 -5.21 15.85 22.18
N LEU A 21 -5.73 15.88 23.41
CA LEU A 21 -5.04 15.36 24.60
C LEU A 21 -5.20 13.85 24.73
N SER A 22 -4.19 13.16 25.29
CA SER A 22 -4.29 11.73 25.59
C SER A 22 -5.23 11.44 26.76
N TYR A 23 -5.74 10.20 26.86
CA TYR A 23 -6.59 9.81 28.01
C TYR A 23 -5.87 9.91 29.35
N GLU A 24 -4.55 9.76 29.37
CA GLU A 24 -3.71 9.90 30.57
C GLU A 24 -3.74 11.35 31.04
N GLU A 25 -3.45 12.30 30.14
CA GLU A 25 -3.41 13.74 30.47
C GLU A 25 -4.77 14.28 30.90
N ILE A 26 -5.86 13.81 30.27
CA ILE A 26 -7.23 14.19 30.65
C ILE A 26 -7.55 13.65 32.05
N ALA A 27 -7.17 12.42 32.33
CA ALA A 27 -7.36 11.79 33.63
C ALA A 27 -6.61 12.56 34.73
N ASP A 28 -5.36 12.94 34.49
CA ASP A 28 -4.53 13.69 35.43
C ASP A 28 -5.12 15.08 35.71
N ARG A 29 -5.58 15.81 34.67
CA ARG A 29 -6.16 17.16 34.83
C ARG A 29 -7.45 17.16 35.64
N LEU A 30 -8.30 16.16 35.44
CA LEU A 30 -9.59 16.06 36.13
C LEU A 30 -9.51 15.22 37.41
N THR A 31 -8.33 14.72 37.78
CA THR A 31 -8.13 13.77 38.89
C THR A 31 -9.05 12.54 38.81
N LEU A 32 -9.31 12.07 37.59
CA LEU A 32 -10.15 10.91 37.30
C LEU A 32 -9.29 9.69 36.97
N SER A 33 -9.88 8.50 37.04
CA SER A 33 -9.22 7.32 36.49
C SER A 33 -9.30 7.30 34.96
N LYS A 34 -8.25 6.79 34.31
CA LYS A 34 -8.22 6.55 32.85
C LYS A 34 -9.41 5.70 32.37
N ALA A 35 -9.84 4.74 33.18
CA ALA A 35 -11.00 3.89 32.89
C ALA A 35 -12.31 4.70 32.87
N THR A 36 -12.47 5.67 33.77
CA THR A 36 -13.62 6.58 33.80
C THR A 36 -13.68 7.41 32.53
N VAL A 37 -12.56 8.03 32.15
CA VAL A 37 -12.45 8.81 30.90
C VAL A 37 -12.83 7.96 29.68
N HIS A 38 -12.29 6.73 29.59
CA HIS A 38 -12.61 5.81 28.51
C HIS A 38 -14.10 5.40 28.47
N GLN A 39 -14.71 5.11 29.63
CA GLN A 39 -16.13 4.78 29.71
C GLN A 39 -17.02 5.93 29.22
N TYR A 40 -16.72 7.17 29.60
CA TYR A 40 -17.48 8.34 29.15
C TYR A 40 -17.26 8.63 27.67
N CYS A 41 -16.03 8.47 27.16
CA CYS A 41 -15.75 8.55 25.73
C CYS A 41 -16.60 7.54 24.94
N LYS A 42 -16.70 6.29 25.41
CA LYS A 42 -17.56 5.25 24.82
C LYS A 42 -19.05 5.58 24.97
N LYS A 43 -19.48 6.08 26.13
CA LYS A 43 -20.87 6.47 26.41
C LYS A 43 -21.35 7.58 25.47
N TRP A 44 -20.48 8.53 25.15
CA TRP A 44 -20.77 9.65 24.25
C TRP A 44 -20.41 9.38 22.78
N ASN A 45 -19.94 8.17 22.46
CA ASN A 45 -19.57 7.73 21.11
C ASN A 45 -18.55 8.64 20.42
N ILE A 46 -17.62 9.21 21.19
CA ILE A 46 -16.54 10.05 20.66
C ILE A 46 -15.51 9.13 20.02
N GLN A 47 -15.30 9.31 18.72
CA GLN A 47 -14.38 8.48 17.93
C GLN A 47 -12.94 8.93 18.19
N ARG A 48 -12.12 8.02 18.71
CA ARG A 48 -10.67 8.22 18.89
C ARG A 48 -9.93 7.01 18.31
N PRO A 49 -8.68 7.18 17.87
CA PRO A 49 -7.92 6.07 17.30
C PRO A 49 -7.75 4.98 18.35
N ASP A 50 -8.24 3.78 18.03
CA ASP A 50 -8.01 2.62 18.88
C ASP A 50 -6.53 2.23 18.82
N ASN A 51 -5.94 2.07 20.00
CA ASN A 51 -4.68 1.33 20.11
C ASN A 51 -5.01 -0.13 19.80
N THR A 52 -4.90 -0.52 18.53
CA THR A 52 -5.04 -1.91 18.09
C THR A 52 -3.86 -2.68 18.66
N GLY A 53 -3.98 -3.08 19.93
CA GLY A 53 -3.00 -3.90 20.61
C GLY A 53 -2.80 -5.20 19.85
N GLY A 54 -1.64 -5.81 20.00
CA GLY A 54 -1.37 -7.09 19.37
C GLY A 54 0.11 -7.38 19.23
N ARG A 55 0.38 -8.62 18.81
CA ARG A 55 1.75 -9.04 18.52
C ARG A 55 2.27 -8.30 17.28
N PRO A 56 3.48 -7.72 17.33
CA PRO A 56 4.07 -7.07 16.16
C PRO A 56 4.25 -8.07 15.02
N GLN A 57 4.00 -7.61 13.79
CA GLN A 57 4.19 -8.44 12.60
C GLN A 57 5.68 -8.77 12.40
N ILE A 58 5.96 -10.00 11.96
CA ILE A 58 7.33 -10.44 11.64
C ILE A 58 7.92 -9.61 10.48
N LEU A 59 7.09 -9.30 9.48
CA LEU A 59 7.48 -8.47 8.33
C LEU A 59 7.00 -7.03 8.54
N THR A 60 7.95 -6.11 8.62
CA THR A 60 7.67 -4.67 8.70
C THR A 60 7.12 -4.13 7.38
N LYS A 61 6.53 -2.93 7.42
CA LYS A 61 6.08 -2.21 6.21
C LYS A 61 7.23 -2.03 5.20
N THR A 62 8.43 -1.73 5.68
CA THR A 62 9.64 -1.58 4.87
C THR A 62 10.04 -2.89 4.19
N SER A 63 10.06 -3.99 4.94
CA SER A 63 10.40 -5.32 4.39
C SER A 63 9.42 -5.75 3.29
N LYS A 64 8.12 -5.49 3.48
CA LYS A 64 7.10 -5.73 2.45
C LYS A 64 7.30 -4.86 1.21
N SER A 65 7.73 -3.61 1.38
CA SER A 65 8.06 -2.71 0.26
C SER A 65 9.26 -3.23 -0.55
N ILE A 66 10.32 -3.67 0.14
CA ILE A 66 11.49 -4.28 -0.51
C ILE A 66 11.10 -5.56 -1.26
N MET A 67 10.29 -6.42 -0.64
CA MET A 67 9.73 -7.62 -1.25
C MET A 67 9.00 -7.28 -2.56
N LYS A 68 8.09 -6.29 -2.52
CA LYS A 68 7.36 -5.81 -3.70
C LYS A 68 8.31 -5.34 -4.80
N LYS A 69 9.32 -4.53 -4.45
CA LYS A 69 10.31 -4.01 -5.41
C LYS A 69 11.10 -5.13 -6.08
N MET A 70 11.58 -6.12 -5.31
CA MET A 70 12.35 -7.25 -5.86
C MET A 70 11.55 -8.09 -6.85
N ILE A 71 10.25 -8.26 -6.60
CA ILE A 71 9.34 -9.00 -7.49
C ILE A 71 9.06 -8.20 -8.77
N ILE A 72 8.76 -6.90 -8.65
CA ILE A 72 8.51 -6.02 -9.83
C ILE A 72 9.74 -5.94 -10.72
N LEU A 73 10.94 -5.86 -10.12
CA LEU A 73 12.21 -5.89 -10.86
C LEU A 73 12.54 -7.27 -11.46
N GLY A 74 11.74 -8.31 -11.17
CA GLY A 74 11.95 -9.66 -11.67
C GLY A 74 13.15 -10.40 -11.08
N ARG A 75 13.70 -9.92 -9.96
CA ARG A 75 14.83 -10.56 -9.25
C ARG A 75 14.39 -11.84 -8.53
N LEU A 76 13.17 -11.83 -8.00
CA LEU A 76 12.53 -12.97 -7.35
C LEU A 76 11.25 -13.30 -8.14
N LYS A 77 11.18 -14.50 -8.70
CA LYS A 77 10.11 -14.92 -9.62
C LYS A 77 9.10 -15.83 -8.94
N SER A 78 9.53 -16.61 -7.94
CA SER A 78 8.68 -17.54 -7.20
C SER A 78 8.49 -17.14 -5.75
N ALA A 79 7.36 -17.52 -5.16
CA ALA A 79 7.12 -17.34 -3.72
C ALA A 79 8.13 -18.12 -2.86
N VAL A 80 8.65 -19.25 -3.38
CA VAL A 80 9.69 -20.04 -2.71
C VAL A 80 11.00 -19.26 -2.63
N GLU A 81 11.44 -18.68 -3.76
CA GLU A 81 12.64 -17.82 -3.80
C GLU A 81 12.51 -16.61 -2.87
N VAL A 82 11.32 -16.00 -2.82
CA VAL A 82 11.03 -14.91 -1.88
C VAL A 82 11.14 -15.41 -0.44
N PHE A 83 10.59 -16.57 -0.13
CA PHE A 83 10.69 -17.14 1.21
C PHE A 83 12.14 -17.41 1.60
N ASP A 84 12.93 -18.08 0.76
CA ASP A 84 14.32 -18.42 1.06
C ASP A 84 15.17 -17.17 1.30
N TYR A 85 15.00 -16.15 0.47
CA TYR A 85 15.69 -14.88 0.63
C TYR A 85 15.34 -14.18 1.95
N PHE A 86 14.05 -14.07 2.28
CA PHE A 86 13.62 -13.39 3.50
C PHE A 86 13.79 -14.24 4.76
N LYS A 87 13.87 -15.57 4.65
CA LYS A 87 14.13 -16.48 5.77
C LYS A 87 15.54 -16.30 6.32
N ALA A 88 16.51 -16.00 5.45
CA ALA A 88 17.88 -15.67 5.85
C ALA A 88 17.94 -14.40 6.73
N ILE A 89 17.09 -13.40 6.44
CA ILE A 89 17.02 -12.14 7.18
C ILE A 89 16.12 -12.26 8.42
N TYR A 90 15.05 -13.04 8.31
CA TYR A 90 14.02 -13.24 9.33
C TYR A 90 13.92 -14.72 9.69
N PRO A 91 14.73 -15.23 10.65
CA PRO A 91 14.77 -16.66 10.98
C PRO A 91 13.43 -17.24 11.45
N ARG A 92 12.55 -16.41 12.03
CA ARG A 92 11.20 -16.82 12.48
C ARG A 92 10.15 -16.80 11.37
N LEU A 93 10.51 -16.39 10.16
CA LEU A 93 9.59 -16.31 9.04
C LEU A 93 9.15 -17.71 8.62
N THR A 94 7.87 -17.87 8.31
CA THR A 94 7.31 -19.10 7.75
C THR A 94 6.92 -18.87 6.29
N TYR A 95 6.82 -19.95 5.53
CA TYR A 95 6.37 -19.91 4.15
C TYR A 95 4.96 -19.29 4.02
N ASN A 96 4.03 -19.67 4.91
CA ASN A 96 2.67 -19.12 4.93
C ASN A 96 2.65 -17.61 5.23
N THR A 97 3.50 -17.13 6.14
CA THR A 97 3.63 -15.68 6.41
C THR A 97 4.06 -14.94 5.15
N THR A 98 4.96 -15.53 4.36
CA THR A 98 5.41 -14.98 3.08
C THR A 98 4.27 -14.93 2.06
N LEU A 99 3.50 -16.02 1.91
CA LEU A 99 2.34 -16.05 1.03
C LEU A 99 1.28 -15.01 1.41
N ASN A 100 1.00 -14.86 2.71
CA ASN A 100 0.06 -13.86 3.21
C ASN A 100 0.55 -12.44 2.95
N ALA A 101 1.86 -12.19 3.08
CA ALA A 101 2.45 -10.90 2.72
C ALA A 101 2.29 -10.62 1.21
N LEU A 102 2.58 -11.60 0.35
CA LEU A 102 2.39 -11.46 -1.10
C LEU A 102 0.93 -11.18 -1.48
N LYS A 103 -0.02 -11.88 -0.86
CA LYS A 103 -1.46 -11.62 -1.04
C LYS A 103 -1.84 -10.21 -0.61
N SER A 104 -1.34 -9.75 0.56
CA SER A 104 -1.59 -8.39 1.05
C SER A 104 -1.02 -7.30 0.14
N LEU A 105 0.04 -7.61 -0.63
CA LEU A 105 0.64 -6.73 -1.62
C LEU A 105 -0.07 -6.77 -2.98
N GLY A 106 -1.10 -7.61 -3.14
CA GLY A 106 -1.88 -7.75 -4.37
C GLY A 106 -1.32 -8.76 -5.38
N PHE A 107 -0.27 -9.51 -5.04
CA PHE A 107 0.29 -10.51 -5.93
C PHE A 107 -0.58 -11.78 -5.96
N LYS A 108 -0.72 -12.35 -7.15
CA LYS A 108 -1.46 -13.60 -7.39
C LYS A 108 -0.56 -14.59 -8.09
N GLY A 109 -0.54 -15.83 -7.60
CA GLY A 109 0.11 -16.93 -8.31
C GLY A 109 -0.61 -17.17 -9.63
N ARG A 110 0.14 -17.23 -10.72
CA ARG A 110 -0.37 -17.59 -12.04
C ARG A 110 0.57 -18.64 -12.65
N PRO A 111 0.03 -19.76 -13.17
CA PRO A 111 0.82 -20.66 -13.99
C PRO A 111 1.40 -19.89 -15.18
N LYS A 112 2.66 -20.15 -15.50
CA LYS A 112 3.28 -19.57 -16.69
C LYS A 112 2.55 -20.07 -17.94
N ARG A 113 2.17 -19.15 -18.84
CA ARG A 113 1.55 -19.51 -20.12
C ARG A 113 2.55 -20.34 -20.93
N LYS A 114 2.07 -21.45 -21.51
CA LYS A 114 2.84 -22.25 -22.47
C LYS A 114 2.98 -21.42 -23.75
N VAL A 115 4.20 -21.11 -24.14
CA VAL A 115 4.52 -20.36 -25.37
C VAL A 115 5.62 -21.10 -26.13
N PRO A 116 5.59 -21.09 -27.47
CA PRO A 116 6.65 -21.72 -28.26
C PRO A 116 7.98 -21.02 -28.01
N LEU A 117 9.06 -21.79 -28.05
CA LEU A 117 10.40 -21.24 -27.93
C LEU A 117 10.73 -20.44 -29.20
N LEU A 118 10.98 -19.13 -29.04
CA LEU A 118 11.41 -18.28 -30.14
C LEU A 118 12.91 -18.04 -30.05
N SER A 119 13.66 -18.57 -31.02
CA SER A 119 15.07 -18.23 -31.21
C SER A 119 15.21 -16.74 -31.55
N ALA A 120 16.42 -16.19 -31.43
CA ALA A 120 16.69 -14.81 -31.81
C ALA A 120 16.33 -14.55 -33.29
N LYS A 121 16.64 -15.51 -34.18
CA LYS A 121 16.27 -15.47 -35.60
C LYS A 121 14.75 -15.37 -35.78
N HIS A 122 13.97 -16.20 -35.08
CA HIS A 122 12.50 -16.15 -35.15
C HIS A 122 11.93 -14.83 -34.64
N ARG A 123 12.48 -14.27 -33.55
CA ARG A 123 12.03 -12.98 -33.01
C ARG A 123 12.27 -11.85 -34.01
N LYS A 124 13.45 -11.81 -34.66
CA LYS A 124 13.79 -10.81 -35.67
C LYS A 124 12.86 -10.89 -36.89
N ALA A 125 12.71 -12.07 -37.48
CA ALA A 125 11.83 -12.25 -38.64
C ALA A 125 10.37 -11.89 -38.34
N ARG A 126 9.87 -12.26 -37.14
CA ARG A 126 8.51 -11.88 -36.72
C ARG A 126 8.34 -10.38 -36.52
N LEU A 127 9.35 -9.70 -35.98
CA LEU A 127 9.33 -8.25 -35.81
C LEU A 127 9.34 -7.53 -37.16
N GLU A 128 10.23 -7.93 -38.07
CA GLU A 128 10.30 -7.38 -39.44
C GLU A 128 8.98 -7.56 -40.19
N TRP A 129 8.40 -8.77 -40.12
CA TRP A 129 7.10 -9.05 -40.71
C TRP A 129 5.99 -8.18 -40.10
N ALA A 130 5.96 -8.03 -38.77
CA ALA A 130 4.96 -7.21 -38.09
C ALA A 130 5.08 -5.72 -38.42
N LEU A 131 6.30 -5.19 -38.57
CA LEU A 131 6.53 -3.81 -38.99
C LEU A 131 6.08 -3.58 -40.43
N ALA A 132 6.43 -4.49 -41.35
CA ALA A 132 6.07 -4.41 -42.77
C ALA A 132 4.54 -4.49 -43.01
N HIS A 133 3.83 -5.24 -42.16
CA HIS A 133 2.38 -5.45 -42.25
C HIS A 133 1.59 -4.73 -41.15
N SER A 134 2.24 -3.82 -40.43
CA SER A 134 1.54 -2.91 -39.54
C SER A 134 0.72 -1.98 -40.42
N ARG A 135 -0.61 -2.17 -40.45
CA ARG A 135 -1.49 -1.10 -40.91
C ARG A 135 -1.13 0.10 -40.06
N LYS A 136 -0.54 1.13 -40.67
CA LYS A 136 -0.27 2.40 -40.01
C LYS A 136 -1.60 2.90 -39.45
N SER A 137 -1.86 2.57 -38.19
CA SER A 137 -2.88 3.24 -37.40
C SER A 137 -2.54 4.71 -37.52
N THR A 138 -3.52 5.53 -37.92
CA THR A 138 -3.38 6.97 -38.12
C THR A 138 -2.76 7.68 -36.90
N PHE A 139 -2.76 7.03 -35.73
CA PHE A 139 -2.07 7.47 -34.52
C PHE A 139 -0.53 7.41 -34.58
N GLY A 140 0.05 6.51 -35.37
CA GLY A 140 1.51 6.34 -35.49
C GLY A 140 2.20 7.41 -36.34
N ALA A 141 1.48 8.03 -37.28
CA ALA A 141 2.03 9.11 -38.12
C ALA A 141 2.32 10.40 -37.32
N LEU A 142 1.60 10.63 -36.20
CA LEU A 142 1.83 11.79 -35.33
C LEU A 142 3.10 11.66 -34.47
N MET A 143 3.60 10.43 -34.23
CA MET A 143 4.82 10.21 -33.45
C MET A 143 6.10 10.24 -34.30
N GLU A 144 6.03 9.91 -35.60
CA GLU A 144 7.19 10.01 -36.50
C GLU A 144 7.59 11.46 -36.81
N LEU A 145 6.63 12.41 -36.79
CA LEU A 145 6.94 13.84 -36.95
C LEU A 145 7.70 14.44 -35.76
N ASN A 146 7.59 13.86 -34.56
CA ASN A 146 8.32 14.30 -33.37
C ASN A 146 9.75 13.73 -33.29
N SER A 147 10.11 12.77 -34.14
CA SER A 147 11.49 12.24 -34.18
C SER A 147 12.39 12.95 -35.20
N ILE A 148 11.84 13.87 -36.01
CA ILE A 148 12.57 14.68 -37.01
C ILE A 148 12.87 16.10 -36.46
N GLY A 149 12.54 16.39 -35.20
CA GLY A 149 13.03 17.62 -34.55
C GLY A 149 12.42 18.91 -35.11
N VAL A 150 11.12 18.94 -35.38
CA VAL A 150 10.39 20.22 -35.52
C VAL A 150 9.70 20.50 -34.19
N CYS A 151 10.23 21.48 -33.45
CA CYS A 151 9.59 22.05 -32.28
C CYS A 151 8.23 22.62 -32.70
N LEU A 152 7.12 22.01 -32.29
CA LEU A 152 5.85 22.74 -32.22
C LEU A 152 5.80 23.44 -30.86
N GLU A 153 6.29 24.68 -30.84
CA GLU A 153 5.78 25.66 -29.90
C GLU A 153 4.28 25.87 -30.11
N ALA A 154 3.61 26.15 -29.01
CA ALA A 154 2.34 26.87 -28.91
C ALA A 154 1.13 26.25 -29.64
N HIS A 155 0.18 25.76 -28.83
CA HIS A 155 -1.23 26.20 -28.80
C HIS A 155 -2.11 25.08 -28.25
N TYR A 156 -2.21 25.01 -26.92
CA TYR A 156 -3.44 24.60 -26.24
C TYR A 156 -3.70 25.58 -25.10
N SER A 157 -4.05 26.80 -25.50
CA SER A 157 -5.03 27.60 -24.78
C SER A 157 -6.39 27.28 -25.41
N LEU A 158 -7.44 27.18 -24.59
CA LEU A 158 -8.78 26.60 -24.84
C LEU A 158 -8.90 25.08 -24.61
N ILE A 159 -9.23 24.71 -23.37
CA ILE A 159 -10.51 24.10 -23.02
C ILE A 159 -10.90 24.73 -21.67
N MET A 160 -12.00 25.49 -21.67
CA MET A 160 -12.85 25.66 -20.48
C MET A 160 -13.68 24.39 -20.30
#